data_AF-A0AAN1NVA7-F1
#
_entry.id   AF-A0AAN1NVA7-F1
#
_cell.length_a   1.000
_cell.length_b   1.000
_cell.length_c   1.000
_cell.angle_alpha   90.00
_cell.angle_beta   90.00
_cell.angle_gamma   90.00
#
_symmetry.space_group_name_H-M   'P 1'
#
loop_
_entity.id
_entity.type
_entity.pdbx_description
1 polymer ?
#
loop_
_entity_poly.entity_id
_entity_poly.type
_entity_poly.pdbx_seq_one_letter_code
_entity_poly.pdbx_strand_id
1 'polypeptide(L)' 'MTTELPQKHVTLSAGCAMYFATDLQHGKQGLIKRADEALYRAKRAGRNRVMCEERPAKHA' A
#
# COMPACT_ATOMS: atom_id res chain seq x y z
N MET A 1 32.41 24.10 -14.34
CA MET A 1 32.15 23.49 -13.01
C MET A 1 30.82 22.77 -13.09
N THR A 2 30.84 21.46 -13.21
CA THR A 2 29.65 20.60 -13.22
C THR A 2 29.16 20.50 -11.79
N THR A 3 28.05 21.16 -11.45
CA THR A 3 27.41 21.02 -10.13
C THR A 3 26.70 19.66 -10.08
N GLU A 4 27.42 18.63 -9.64
CA GLU A 4 26.81 17.36 -9.27
C GLU A 4 25.99 17.58 -7.98
N LEU A 5 24.67 17.50 -8.09
CA LEU A 5 23.80 17.49 -6.92
C LEU A 5 24.11 16.23 -6.10
N PRO A 6 24.23 16.31 -4.76
CA PRO A 6 24.51 15.15 -3.93
C PRO A 6 23.42 14.08 -4.12
N GLN A 7 23.83 12.83 -4.27
CA GLN A 7 22.95 11.70 -4.53
C GLN A 7 22.03 11.46 -3.32
N LYS A 8 20.74 11.78 -3.43
CA LYS A 8 19.77 11.65 -2.34
C LYS A 8 19.14 10.26 -2.35
N HIS A 9 19.15 9.58 -1.19
CA HIS A 9 18.43 8.32 -1.01
C HIS A 9 16.94 8.59 -0.79
N VAL A 10 16.09 8.00 -1.64
CA VAL A 10 14.64 8.12 -1.57
C VAL A 10 14.03 6.75 -1.31
N THR A 11 13.10 6.69 -0.35
CA THR A 11 12.34 5.49 -0.01
C THR A 11 10.86 5.67 -0.34
N LEU A 12 10.16 4.56 -0.55
CA LEU A 12 8.71 4.55 -0.80
C LEU A 12 8.00 3.78 0.31
N SER A 13 6.74 4.14 0.57
CA SER A 13 5.81 3.30 1.35
C SER A 13 4.74 2.82 0.41
N ALA A 14 4.27 1.57 0.59
CA ALA A 14 3.27 0.98 -0.28
C ALA A 14 2.16 0.30 0.53
N GLY A 15 0.95 0.42 0.03
CA GLY A 15 -0.20 -0.35 0.49
C GLY A 15 -0.64 -1.34 -0.59
N CYS A 16 -0.86 -2.59 -0.21
CA CYS A 16 -1.25 -3.65 -1.13
C CYS A 16 -2.63 -4.20 -0.78
N ALA A 17 -3.48 -4.40 -1.78
CA ALA A 17 -4.74 -5.11 -1.64
C ALA A 17 -4.92 -6.05 -2.83
N MET A 18 -5.61 -7.16 -2.63
CA MET A 18 -5.90 -8.14 -3.67
C MET A 18 -7.38 -8.05 -4.08
N TYR A 19 -7.68 -8.41 -5.31
CA TYR A 19 -9.05 -8.50 -5.81
C TYR A 19 -9.37 -9.96 -6.12
N PHE A 20 -10.32 -10.55 -5.41
CA PHE A 20 -10.80 -11.90 -5.72
C PHE A 20 -12.05 -11.83 -6.59
N ALA A 21 -12.25 -12.83 -7.44
CA ALA A 21 -13.48 -12.96 -8.23
C ALA A 21 -14.75 -13.04 -7.34
N THR A 22 -14.61 -13.46 -6.08
CA THR A 22 -15.69 -13.48 -5.08
C THR A 22 -16.02 -12.10 -4.51
N ASP A 23 -15.17 -11.08 -4.71
CA ASP A 23 -15.31 -9.74 -4.12
C ASP A 23 -16.16 -8.81 -5.00
N LEU A 24 -17.27 -9.33 -5.53
CA LEU A 24 -18.17 -8.59 -6.43
C LEU A 24 -18.81 -7.37 -5.76
N GLN A 25 -18.88 -7.33 -4.42
CA GLN A 25 -19.62 -6.30 -3.70
C GLN A 25 -18.95 -4.91 -3.67
N HIS A 26 -17.63 -4.84 -3.79
CA HIS A 26 -16.90 -3.57 -3.60
C HIS A 26 -16.22 -3.04 -4.88
N GLY A 27 -16.17 -3.87 -5.94
CA GLY A 27 -15.60 -3.52 -7.23
C GLY A 27 -14.16 -2.95 -7.16
N LYS A 28 -13.78 -2.23 -8.22
CA LYS A 28 -12.43 -1.63 -8.35
C LYS A 28 -12.18 -0.51 -7.32
N GLN A 29 -13.20 0.28 -6.98
CA GLN A 29 -13.07 1.38 -6.01
C GLN A 29 -12.77 0.86 -4.61
N GLY A 30 -13.41 -0.24 -4.20
CA GLY A 30 -13.10 -0.90 -2.93
C GLY A 30 -11.67 -1.44 -2.87
N LEU A 31 -11.15 -1.97 -3.98
CA LEU A 31 -9.76 -2.42 -4.06
C LEU A 31 -8.78 -1.26 -3.81
N ILE A 32 -8.99 -0.14 -4.50
CA ILE A 32 -8.14 1.05 -4.37
C ILE A 32 -8.20 1.59 -2.93
N LYS A 33 -9.41 1.71 -2.36
CA LYS A 33 -9.59 2.18 -0.99
C LYS A 33 -8.81 1.33 0.03
N ARG A 34 -8.88 0.00 -0.08
CA ARG A 34 -8.16 -0.91 0.83
C ARG A 34 -6.64 -0.82 0.65
N ALA A 35 -6.16 -0.66 -0.58
CA ALA A 35 -4.74 -0.42 -0.84
C ALA A 35 -4.29 0.92 -0.24
N ASP A 36 -5.10 1.99 -0.37
CA ASP A 36 -4.80 3.30 0.21
C ASP A 36 -4.79 3.26 1.75
N GLU A 37 -5.74 2.58 2.38
CA GLU A 37 -5.75 2.37 3.83
C GLU A 37 -4.48 1.66 4.32
N ALA A 38 -4.05 0.61 3.60
CA ALA A 38 -2.80 -0.09 3.89
C ALA A 38 -1.57 0.83 3.70
N LEU A 39 -1.57 1.70 2.69
CA LEU A 39 -0.51 2.70 2.46
C LEU A 39 -0.45 3.70 3.62
N TYR A 40 -1.61 4.17 4.10
CA TYR A 40 -1.69 5.04 5.26
C TYR A 40 -1.16 4.37 6.52
N ARG A 41 -1.46 3.08 6.74
CA ARG A 41 -0.84 2.32 7.84
C ARG A 41 0.68 2.26 7.71
N ALA A 42 1.20 1.95 6.52
CA ALA A 42 2.64 1.92 6.27
C ALA A 42 3.32 3.26 6.58
N LYS A 43 2.70 4.38 6.18
CA LYS A 43 3.18 5.74 6.49
C LYS A 43 3.19 6.02 7.99
N ARG A 44 2.12 5.66 8.70
CA ARG A 44 1.97 5.87 10.15
C ARG A 44 2.91 4.99 10.97
N ALA A 45 3.24 3.80 10.49
CA ALA A 45 4.18 2.87 11.10
C ALA A 45 5.67 3.20 10.85
N GLY A 46 5.98 4.39 10.32
CA GLY A 46 7.36 4.85 10.13
C GLY A 46 7.86 4.89 8.69
N ARG A 47 6.98 4.74 7.69
CA ARG A 47 7.32 4.76 6.25
C ARG A 47 8.31 3.64 5.86
N ASN A 48 8.88 3.73 4.66
CA ASN A 48 9.82 2.78 4.05
C ASN A 48 9.44 1.31 4.25
N ARG A 49 8.17 0.97 4.01
CA ARG A 49 7.63 -0.38 4.20
C ARG A 49 6.38 -0.62 3.38
N VAL A 50 6.06 -1.90 3.24
CA VAL A 50 4.84 -2.39 2.64
C VAL A 50 3.90 -2.86 3.75
N MET A 51 2.62 -2.54 3.63
CA MET A 51 1.56 -3.18 4.41
C MET A 51 0.47 -3.69 3.49
N CYS A 52 -0.09 -4.84 3.81
CA CYS A 52 -1.22 -5.42 3.09
C CYS A 52 -2.54 -4.98 3.74
N GLU A 53 -3.62 -5.08 2.98
CA GLU A 53 -4.98 -4.98 3.50
C GLU A 53 -5.19 -5.95 4.67
N GLU A 54 -5.92 -5.50 5.68
CA GLU A 54 -6.39 -6.38 6.75
C GLU A 54 -7.66 -7.05 6.24
N ARG A 55 -7.58 -8.35 5.96
CA ARG A 55 -8.77 -9.16 5.68
C ARG A 55 -9.03 -10.04 6.89
N PRO A 56 -10.27 -10.08 7.41
CA PRO A 56 -10.62 -11.07 8.40
C PRO A 56 -10.36 -12.46 7.82
N ALA A 57 -9.63 -13.29 8.55
CA ALA A 57 -9.44 -14.69 8.17
C ALA A 57 -10.84 -15.31 8.04
N LYS A 58 -11.15 -15.81 6.86
CA LYS A 58 -12.33 -16.66 6.67
C LYS A 58 -12.05 -17.89 7.53
N HIS A 59 -12.80 -18.07 8.62
CA HIS A 59 -12.72 -19.31 9.39
C HIS A 59 -13.04 -20.43 8.40
N ALA A 60 -12.07 -21.33 8.22
CA ALA A 60 -12.21 -22.54 7.43
C ALA A 60 -13.08 -23.56 8.17
#